data_AF-A0A6J4HYY0-F1
#
_entry.id   AF-A0A6J4HYY0-F1
#
_cell.length_a   1.000
_cell.length_b   1.000
_cell.length_c   1.000
_cell.angle_alpha   90.00
_cell.angle_beta   90.00
_cell.angle_gamma   90.00
#
_symmetry.space_group_name_H-M   'P 1'
#
loop_
_entity.id
_entity.type
_entity.pdbx_description
1 polymer ?
#
loop_
_entity_poly.entity_id
_entity_poly.type
_entity_poly.pdbx_seq_one_letter_code
_entity_poly.pdbx_strand_id
1 'polypeptide(L)'
;MPLVRPSGARRAPGQPSDRTWRTWRPVTIALDTQTAPRAMALSASTTSLLGVAGLTSLGAGAIHAAAIGVHSEHRSAVITFTAVAALQLAWGVIALLRGNRLIASLGMLLGIGALAGWATAKISGIGLIAGLDEAESIQTADGLAAALAVATVLLAAAALWTTRGERRGVRAPVPLLAVAVSGLTVFGMVSAGSHAHAAGAHGDEAVTAAGGDDHHSAGAAAATAEHDEDEAHAEPAVAVPYDPAKPIDLSGTEGVTPEQQARAENLIAVTLHGLPQWADPAVAEANGFQSIGDGATGVEHFINRENMNDDVILDPDVPESLVYDTSDGGQRLVAAMYMTTPGLPLEEVPDIGGELTQWHTHNNLCYTPEGRIGGLTDAQGNCAAGLVKPVETPMIHVWIEKHPCGPFAALEGIGGGRILESEERLCDTAHGAH
;
A
#
# COMPACT_ATOMS: atom_id res chain seq x y z
N MET A 1 -32.52 -35.01 109.76
CA MET A 1 -32.93 -36.43 109.90
C MET A 1 -33.26 -36.97 108.52
N PRO A 2 -32.86 -38.21 108.21
CA PRO A 2 -31.97 -38.53 107.07
C PRO A 2 -32.68 -39.47 106.05
N LEU A 3 -32.19 -39.77 104.85
CA LEU A 3 -31.19 -40.80 104.50
C LEU A 3 -31.15 -40.84 102.96
N VAL A 4 -30.01 -40.61 102.29
CA VAL A 4 -28.98 -41.60 101.91
C VAL A 4 -29.43 -42.58 100.82
N ARG A 5 -28.77 -42.48 99.64
CA ARG A 5 -28.70 -43.52 98.60
C ARG A 5 -27.99 -44.78 99.10
N PRO A 6 -28.22 -45.93 98.45
CA PRO A 6 -27.12 -46.75 97.95
C PRO A 6 -27.30 -47.00 96.44
N SER A 7 -26.32 -46.75 95.57
CA SER A 7 -25.06 -47.49 95.37
C SER A 7 -25.26 -48.93 94.91
N GLY A 8 -25.13 -49.14 93.59
CA GLY A 8 -24.32 -50.24 93.05
C GLY A 8 -25.02 -51.52 92.59
N ALA A 9 -25.08 -51.72 91.27
CA ALA A 9 -24.78 -53.02 90.66
C ALA A 9 -24.24 -52.80 89.24
N ARG A 10 -23.03 -53.33 88.95
CA ARG A 10 -22.42 -53.33 87.62
C ARG A 10 -22.66 -54.69 86.94
N ARG A 11 -23.01 -54.60 85.65
CA ARG A 11 -22.73 -55.49 84.49
C ARG A 11 -23.06 -56.98 84.54
N ALA A 12 -23.79 -57.42 83.51
CA ALA A 12 -23.29 -58.45 82.60
C ALA A 12 -23.75 -58.15 81.16
N PRO A 13 -22.85 -58.16 80.16
CA PRO A 13 -23.17 -57.98 78.75
C PRO A 13 -23.42 -59.35 78.10
N GLY A 14 -24.36 -59.42 77.16
CA GLY A 14 -24.48 -60.55 76.25
C GLY A 14 -25.85 -61.19 76.22
N GLN A 15 -26.75 -60.62 75.42
CA GLN A 15 -27.54 -61.40 74.46
C GLN A 15 -28.08 -60.45 73.37
N PRO A 16 -27.92 -60.79 72.08
CA PRO A 16 -28.36 -59.94 70.98
C PRO A 16 -29.87 -60.04 70.81
N SER A 17 -30.56 -58.90 70.77
CA SER A 17 -31.98 -58.84 70.41
C SER A 17 -32.13 -58.99 68.90
N ASP A 18 -32.88 -60.01 68.47
CA ASP A 18 -33.41 -60.15 67.11
C ASP A 18 -34.25 -58.92 66.74
N ARG A 19 -33.65 -57.99 65.98
CA ARG A 19 -34.36 -56.93 65.27
C ARG A 19 -34.07 -57.05 63.79
N THR A 20 -35.02 -57.69 63.13
CA THR A 20 -35.52 -57.42 61.79
C THR A 20 -34.70 -56.42 60.96
N TRP A 21 -34.05 -56.97 59.94
CA TRP A 21 -33.37 -56.30 58.84
C TRP A 21 -34.26 -55.24 58.18
N ARG A 22 -34.13 -53.97 58.61
CA ARG A 22 -34.54 -52.82 57.81
C ARG A 22 -33.39 -52.46 56.88
N THR A 23 -33.74 -52.41 55.61
CA THR A 23 -32.91 -52.07 54.46
C THR A 23 -32.06 -50.82 54.71
N TRP A 24 -30.75 -50.98 54.58
CA TRP A 24 -29.81 -49.87 54.48
C TRP A 24 -30.06 -49.16 53.14
N ARG A 25 -30.65 -47.97 53.17
CA ARG A 25 -30.55 -47.03 52.06
C ARG A 25 -29.22 -46.28 52.22
N PRO A 26 -28.27 -46.36 51.28
CA PRO A 26 -27.09 -45.50 51.35
C PRO A 26 -27.57 -44.05 51.22
N VAL A 27 -27.32 -43.26 52.26
CA VAL A 27 -27.39 -41.80 52.18
C VAL A 27 -26.13 -41.36 51.44
N THR A 28 -26.26 -41.09 50.15
CA THR A 28 -25.20 -40.42 49.38
C THR A 28 -25.14 -38.97 49.86
N ILE A 29 -24.17 -38.67 50.72
CA ILE A 29 -23.83 -37.27 51.02
C ILE A 29 -23.19 -36.74 49.75
N ALA A 30 -23.92 -35.90 49.00
CA ALA A 30 -23.33 -35.09 47.95
C ALA A 30 -22.41 -34.09 48.64
N LEU A 31 -21.09 -34.33 48.56
CA LEU A 31 -20.11 -33.29 48.82
C LEU A 31 -20.35 -32.20 47.78
N ASP A 32 -20.84 -31.06 48.22
CA ASP A 32 -20.94 -29.86 47.40
C ASP A 32 -19.51 -29.42 47.07
N THR A 33 -18.99 -29.89 45.93
CA THR A 33 -17.73 -29.42 45.36
C THR A 33 -17.96 -28.03 44.76
N GLN A 34 -18.24 -27.05 45.60
CA GLN A 34 -18.08 -25.64 45.25
C GLN A 34 -16.66 -25.22 45.60
N THR A 35 -16.02 -24.54 44.64
CA THR A 35 -14.67 -23.93 44.67
C THR A 35 -13.47 -24.84 44.39
N ALA A 36 -13.43 -25.43 43.20
CA ALA A 36 -12.15 -25.52 42.49
C ALA A 36 -11.75 -24.10 42.03
N PRO A 37 -10.47 -23.69 42.13
CA PRO A 37 -10.03 -22.45 41.49
C PRO A 37 -10.31 -22.59 40.01
N ARG A 38 -11.14 -21.68 39.49
CA ARG A 38 -11.45 -21.55 38.07
C ARG A 38 -10.12 -21.26 37.39
N ALA A 39 -9.41 -22.30 36.95
CA ALA A 39 -8.34 -22.12 35.99
C ALA A 39 -8.96 -21.26 34.87
N MET A 40 -8.37 -20.10 34.62
CA MET A 40 -8.68 -19.32 33.43
C MET A 40 -8.26 -20.17 32.23
N ALA A 41 -9.08 -21.18 31.91
CA ALA A 41 -9.13 -21.72 30.58
C ALA A 41 -9.52 -20.53 29.73
N LEU A 42 -8.54 -19.98 29.00
CA LEU A 42 -8.78 -19.17 27.82
C LEU A 42 -9.76 -19.98 26.98
N SER A 43 -11.05 -19.68 27.11
CA SER A 43 -12.07 -20.28 26.29
C SER A 43 -11.74 -19.79 24.90
N ALA A 44 -11.09 -20.63 24.10
CA ALA A 44 -10.85 -20.34 22.70
C ALA A 44 -12.22 -20.14 22.06
N SER A 45 -12.63 -18.87 21.90
CA SER A 45 -13.90 -18.53 21.25
C SER A 45 -13.88 -19.16 19.86
N THR A 46 -14.67 -20.20 19.68
CA THR A 46 -14.88 -20.81 18.36
C THR A 46 -15.68 -19.80 17.53
N THR A 47 -15.00 -19.00 16.72
CA THR A 47 -15.64 -18.09 15.78
C THR A 47 -16.33 -18.90 14.69
N SER A 48 -17.60 -18.57 14.42
CA SER A 48 -18.36 -19.22 13.35
C SER A 48 -17.75 -18.93 11.98
N LEU A 49 -18.02 -19.78 10.98
CA LEU A 49 -17.62 -19.54 9.58
C LEU A 49 -18.01 -18.14 9.08
N LEU A 50 -19.15 -17.62 9.54
CA LEU A 50 -19.61 -16.28 9.21
C LEU A 50 -18.75 -15.19 9.87
N GLY A 51 -18.26 -15.41 11.09
CA GLY A 51 -17.33 -14.48 11.72
C GLY A 51 -15.97 -14.46 11.02
N VAL A 52 -15.53 -15.59 10.48
CA VAL A 52 -14.33 -15.65 9.62
C VAL A 52 -14.56 -14.90 8.31
N ALA A 53 -15.72 -15.09 7.67
CA ALA A 53 -16.12 -14.29 6.51
C ALA A 53 -16.14 -12.78 6.83
N GLY A 54 -16.56 -12.43 8.05
CA GLY A 54 -16.52 -11.07 8.56
C GLY A 54 -15.10 -10.50 8.59
N LEU A 55 -14.12 -11.26 9.07
CA LEU A 55 -12.71 -10.84 9.09
C LEU A 55 -12.15 -10.60 7.68
N THR A 56 -12.43 -11.48 6.73
CA THR A 56 -11.96 -11.31 5.34
C THR A 56 -12.64 -10.11 4.67
N SER A 57 -13.92 -9.85 4.96
CA SER A 57 -14.62 -8.65 4.48
C SER A 57 -14.07 -7.36 5.09
N LEU A 58 -13.70 -7.38 6.38
CA LEU A 58 -13.02 -6.24 7.02
C LEU A 58 -11.68 -5.94 6.33
N GLY A 59 -10.91 -6.98 6.02
CA GLY A 59 -9.65 -6.84 5.30
C GLY A 59 -9.83 -6.23 3.91
N ALA A 60 -10.75 -6.76 3.11
CA ALA A 60 -11.07 -6.20 1.80
C ALA A 60 -11.53 -4.73 1.87
N GLY A 61 -12.39 -4.42 2.85
CA GLY A 61 -12.88 -3.05 3.05
C GLY A 61 -11.79 -2.06 3.47
N ALA A 62 -10.79 -2.51 4.24
CA ALA A 62 -9.65 -1.69 4.62
C ALA A 62 -8.71 -1.42 3.42
N ILE A 63 -8.50 -2.41 2.55
CA ILE A 63 -7.74 -2.20 1.30
C ILE A 63 -8.46 -1.20 0.38
N HIS A 64 -9.77 -1.34 0.19
CA HIS A 64 -10.55 -0.36 -0.57
C HIS A 64 -10.55 1.04 0.08
N ALA A 65 -10.44 1.14 1.40
CA ALA A 65 -10.31 2.42 2.09
C ALA A 65 -8.94 3.08 1.81
N ALA A 66 -7.86 2.30 1.74
CA ALA A 66 -6.54 2.80 1.35
C ALA A 66 -6.54 3.32 -0.10
N ALA A 67 -7.25 2.64 -1.01
CA ALA A 67 -7.40 3.06 -2.40
C ALA A 67 -8.10 4.42 -2.59
N ILE A 68 -8.83 4.93 -1.58
CA ILE A 68 -9.50 6.24 -1.66
C ILE A 68 -8.49 7.38 -1.87
N GLY A 69 -7.34 7.33 -1.20
CA GLY A 69 -6.31 8.36 -1.32
C GLY A 69 -5.58 8.31 -2.67
N VAL A 70 -5.43 7.11 -3.21
CA VAL A 70 -4.74 6.83 -4.47
C VAL A 70 -5.58 7.31 -5.66
N HIS A 71 -6.90 7.21 -5.56
CA HIS A 71 -7.83 7.69 -6.60
C HIS A 71 -8.48 9.04 -6.24
N SER A 72 -7.76 9.92 -5.54
CA SER A 72 -8.33 11.15 -4.96
C SER A 72 -8.62 12.25 -6.00
N GLU A 73 -7.97 12.15 -7.16
CA GLU A 73 -8.14 13.01 -8.32
C GLU A 73 -9.50 12.84 -9.00
N HIS A 74 -10.11 11.64 -8.94
CA HIS A 74 -11.42 11.38 -9.50
C HIS A 74 -12.51 11.24 -8.43
N ARG A 75 -13.38 12.26 -8.33
CA ARG A 75 -14.47 12.29 -7.35
C ARG A 75 -15.38 11.05 -7.39
N SER A 76 -15.65 10.49 -8.57
CA SER A 76 -16.45 9.28 -8.74
C SER A 76 -15.77 8.03 -8.20
N ALA A 77 -14.46 7.89 -8.40
CA ALA A 77 -13.67 6.79 -7.83
C ALA A 77 -13.64 6.89 -6.30
N VAL A 78 -13.33 8.07 -5.74
CA VAL A 78 -13.39 8.34 -4.29
C VAL A 78 -14.71 7.89 -3.68
N ILE A 79 -15.83 8.31 -4.26
CA ILE A 79 -17.17 7.95 -3.78
C ILE A 79 -17.39 6.44 -3.85
N THR A 80 -16.97 5.80 -4.95
CA THR A 80 -17.15 4.37 -5.17
C THR A 80 -16.36 3.55 -4.16
N PHE A 81 -15.05 3.80 -4.04
CA PHE A 81 -14.19 3.11 -3.08
C PHE A 81 -14.65 3.35 -1.64
N THR A 82 -15.08 4.58 -1.31
CA THR A 82 -15.67 4.89 0.01
C THR A 82 -16.92 4.05 0.28
N ALA A 83 -17.83 3.96 -0.70
CA ALA A 83 -19.07 3.20 -0.55
C ALA A 83 -18.80 1.70 -0.38
N VAL A 84 -17.94 1.12 -1.22
CA VAL A 84 -17.56 -0.31 -1.15
C VAL A 84 -16.85 -0.61 0.17
N ALA A 85 -15.88 0.22 0.57
CA ALA A 85 -15.17 0.08 1.83
C ALA A 85 -16.14 0.13 3.02
N ALA A 86 -17.01 1.14 3.08
CA ALA A 86 -17.98 1.29 4.15
C ALA A 86 -18.93 0.08 4.25
N LEU A 87 -19.42 -0.44 3.11
CA LEU A 87 -20.28 -1.60 3.08
C LEU A 87 -19.56 -2.87 3.57
N GLN A 88 -18.33 -3.11 3.11
CA GLN A 88 -17.53 -4.28 3.49
C GLN A 88 -17.10 -4.23 4.96
N LEU A 89 -16.74 -3.04 5.45
CA LEU A 89 -16.40 -2.83 6.86
C LEU A 89 -17.63 -3.03 7.75
N ALA A 90 -18.74 -2.36 7.43
CA ALA A 90 -19.97 -2.45 8.21
C ALA A 90 -20.51 -3.88 8.23
N TRP A 91 -20.54 -4.56 7.09
CA TRP A 91 -20.98 -5.95 7.02
C TRP A 91 -20.04 -6.87 7.82
N GLY A 92 -18.72 -6.68 7.70
CA GLY A 92 -17.73 -7.45 8.44
C GLY A 92 -17.93 -7.38 9.96
N VAL A 93 -18.16 -6.19 10.50
CA VAL A 93 -18.51 -5.99 11.92
C VAL A 93 -19.83 -6.70 12.27
N ILE A 94 -20.87 -6.55 11.43
CA ILE A 94 -22.17 -7.19 11.69
C ILE A 94 -22.04 -8.72 11.68
N ALA A 95 -21.24 -9.30 10.78
CA ALA A 95 -21.01 -10.74 10.68
C ALA A 95 -20.28 -11.32 11.90
N LEU A 96 -19.41 -10.54 12.54
CA LEU A 96 -18.77 -10.89 13.82
C LEU A 96 -19.77 -10.88 14.98
N LEU A 97 -20.77 -9.99 14.95
CA LEU A 97 -21.76 -9.83 16.01
C LEU A 97 -23.01 -10.70 15.84
N ARG A 98 -23.38 -11.06 14.60
CA ARG A 98 -24.67 -11.69 14.27
C ARG A 98 -24.51 -12.87 13.32
N GLY A 99 -24.76 -14.07 13.85
CA GLY A 99 -24.73 -15.34 13.13
C GLY A 99 -26.07 -15.79 12.55
N ASN A 100 -26.63 -15.13 11.52
CA ASN A 100 -27.89 -15.56 10.91
C ASN A 100 -27.83 -15.68 9.37
N ARG A 101 -28.80 -16.40 8.79
CA ARG A 101 -28.85 -16.68 7.34
C ARG A 101 -28.97 -15.41 6.50
N LEU A 102 -29.70 -14.40 6.98
CA LEU A 102 -29.85 -13.14 6.27
C LEU A 102 -28.49 -12.42 6.16
N ILE A 103 -27.74 -12.32 7.26
CA ILE A 103 -26.41 -11.71 7.27
C ILE A 103 -25.46 -12.48 6.34
N ALA A 104 -25.48 -13.81 6.38
CA ALA A 104 -24.67 -14.63 5.48
C ALA A 104 -25.04 -14.41 4.00
N SER A 105 -26.33 -14.35 3.66
CA SER A 105 -26.78 -14.03 2.29
C SER A 105 -26.37 -12.62 1.85
N LEU A 106 -26.52 -11.62 2.73
CA LEU A 106 -26.14 -10.24 2.43
C LEU A 106 -24.63 -10.11 2.17
N GLY A 107 -23.79 -10.81 2.94
CA GLY A 107 -22.34 -10.80 2.72
C GLY A 107 -21.91 -11.50 1.47
N MET A 108 -22.56 -12.63 1.16
CA MET A 108 -22.34 -13.34 -0.09
C MET A 108 -22.69 -12.43 -1.29
N LEU A 109 -23.82 -11.73 -1.25
CA LEU A 109 -24.22 -10.78 -2.30
C LEU A 109 -23.27 -9.59 -2.40
N LEU A 110 -22.85 -9.02 -1.28
CA LEU A 110 -21.88 -7.92 -1.24
C LEU A 110 -20.52 -8.35 -1.85
N GLY A 111 -20.02 -9.51 -1.45
CA GLY A 111 -18.77 -10.06 -1.99
C GLY A 111 -18.87 -10.37 -3.49
N ILE A 112 -19.99 -10.94 -3.96
CA ILE A 112 -20.23 -11.16 -5.40
C ILE A 112 -20.28 -9.81 -6.14
N GLY A 113 -20.96 -8.80 -5.59
CA GLY A 113 -21.02 -7.47 -6.19
C GLY A 113 -19.65 -6.81 -6.31
N ALA A 114 -18.82 -6.89 -5.26
CA ALA A 114 -17.45 -6.38 -5.28
C ALA A 114 -16.59 -7.12 -6.33
N LEU A 115 -16.71 -8.45 -6.43
CA LEU A 115 -15.99 -9.25 -7.43
C LEU A 115 -16.45 -8.94 -8.86
N ALA A 116 -17.74 -8.74 -9.07
CA ALA A 116 -18.27 -8.34 -10.37
C ALA A 116 -17.77 -6.94 -10.76
N GLY A 117 -17.78 -5.98 -9.82
CA GLY A 117 -17.22 -4.65 -10.04
C GLY A 117 -15.73 -4.69 -10.39
N TRP A 118 -14.94 -5.44 -9.62
CA TRP A 118 -13.51 -5.66 -9.89
C TRP A 118 -13.27 -6.31 -11.25
N ALA A 119 -14.02 -7.37 -11.60
CA ALA A 119 -13.88 -8.03 -12.89
C ALA A 119 -14.23 -7.08 -14.05
N THR A 120 -15.29 -6.28 -13.93
CA THR A 120 -15.64 -5.28 -14.94
C THR A 120 -14.55 -4.22 -15.07
N ALA A 121 -14.06 -3.68 -13.95
CA ALA A 121 -12.96 -2.71 -13.95
C ALA A 121 -11.72 -3.24 -14.68
N LYS A 122 -11.37 -4.52 -14.48
CA LYS A 122 -10.16 -5.13 -15.08
C LYS A 122 -10.33 -5.70 -16.49
N ILE A 123 -11.57 -5.94 -16.95
CA ILE A 123 -11.83 -6.51 -18.29
C ILE A 123 -12.17 -5.43 -19.30
N SER A 124 -12.92 -4.41 -18.89
CA SER A 124 -13.51 -3.43 -19.81
C SER A 124 -13.57 -2.00 -19.27
N GLY A 125 -13.09 -1.76 -18.05
CA GLY A 125 -13.35 -0.51 -17.34
C GLY A 125 -14.83 -0.33 -16.98
N ILE A 126 -15.11 0.72 -16.21
CA ILE A 126 -16.43 1.15 -15.75
C ILE A 126 -16.60 2.61 -16.17
N GLY A 127 -17.02 2.85 -17.41
CA GLY A 127 -17.15 4.21 -17.99
C GLY A 127 -18.12 5.17 -17.26
N LEU A 128 -18.83 4.72 -16.21
CA LEU A 128 -19.62 5.58 -15.33
C LEU A 128 -18.80 6.15 -14.15
N ILE A 129 -17.57 5.69 -13.95
CA ILE A 129 -16.71 6.03 -12.83
C ILE A 129 -15.37 6.50 -13.41
N ALA A 130 -15.20 7.82 -13.53
CA ALA A 130 -13.89 8.39 -13.86
C ALA A 130 -12.85 7.89 -12.84
N GLY A 131 -11.70 7.46 -13.35
CA GLY A 131 -10.62 6.80 -12.60
C GLY A 131 -10.74 5.27 -12.56
N LEU A 132 -11.79 4.70 -13.15
CA LEU A 132 -11.95 3.25 -13.37
C LEU A 132 -12.52 2.96 -14.78
N ASP A 133 -12.56 3.96 -15.65
CA ASP A 133 -13.20 3.93 -16.96
C ASP A 133 -12.41 3.15 -18.01
N GLU A 134 -11.11 3.01 -17.82
CA GLU A 134 -10.22 2.16 -18.62
C GLU A 134 -9.86 0.86 -17.90
N ALA A 135 -9.58 -0.19 -18.67
CA ALA A 135 -9.31 -1.52 -18.13
C ALA A 135 -7.84 -1.70 -17.77
N GLU A 136 -7.47 -1.65 -16.50
CA GLU A 136 -6.07 -1.78 -16.09
C GLU A 136 -5.64 -3.23 -15.76
N SER A 137 -4.33 -3.46 -15.70
CA SER A 137 -3.77 -4.73 -15.22
C SER A 137 -4.12 -4.99 -13.75
N ILE A 138 -4.11 -6.27 -13.33
CA ILE A 138 -4.38 -6.65 -11.94
C ILE A 138 -3.17 -6.26 -11.09
N GLN A 139 -3.37 -5.30 -10.19
CA GLN A 139 -2.35 -4.87 -9.25
C GLN A 139 -2.44 -5.69 -7.96
N THR A 140 -1.35 -5.72 -7.19
CA THR A 140 -1.26 -6.53 -5.97
C THR A 140 -2.36 -6.20 -4.95
N ALA A 141 -2.67 -4.91 -4.76
CA ALA A 141 -3.71 -4.48 -3.83
C ALA A 141 -5.12 -4.91 -4.26
N ASP A 142 -5.48 -4.66 -5.51
CA ASP A 142 -6.80 -5.04 -6.03
C ASP A 142 -6.99 -6.56 -6.10
N GLY A 143 -5.93 -7.30 -6.47
CA GLY A 143 -5.93 -8.76 -6.51
C GLY A 143 -6.10 -9.35 -5.11
N LEU A 144 -5.48 -8.74 -4.10
CA LEU A 144 -5.64 -9.17 -2.71
C LEU A 144 -7.03 -8.85 -2.16
N ALA A 145 -7.57 -7.66 -2.46
CA ALA A 145 -8.95 -7.30 -2.11
C ALA A 145 -9.95 -8.27 -2.77
N ALA A 146 -9.74 -8.63 -4.04
CA ALA A 146 -10.54 -9.62 -4.75
C ALA A 146 -10.41 -11.02 -4.11
N ALA A 147 -9.20 -11.47 -3.75
CA ALA A 147 -9.00 -12.75 -3.08
C ALA A 147 -9.71 -12.82 -1.72
N LEU A 148 -9.66 -11.75 -0.93
CA LEU A 148 -10.40 -11.63 0.34
C LEU A 148 -11.91 -11.60 0.11
N ALA A 149 -12.39 -10.98 -0.97
CA ALA A 149 -13.79 -11.02 -1.36
C ALA A 149 -14.23 -12.44 -1.77
N VAL A 150 -13.42 -13.19 -2.53
CA VAL A 150 -13.67 -14.62 -2.83
C VAL A 150 -13.76 -15.43 -1.54
N ALA A 151 -12.81 -15.26 -0.62
CA ALA A 151 -12.84 -15.95 0.66
C ALA A 151 -14.13 -15.64 1.45
N THR A 152 -14.54 -14.36 1.47
CA THR A 152 -15.80 -13.92 2.08
C THR A 152 -17.01 -14.65 1.49
N VAL A 153 -17.10 -14.71 0.15
CA VAL A 153 -18.19 -15.39 -0.56
C VAL A 153 -18.24 -16.89 -0.24
N LEU A 154 -17.09 -17.58 -0.32
CA LEU A 154 -17.01 -19.02 -0.07
C LEU A 154 -17.37 -19.36 1.38
N LEU A 155 -16.89 -18.58 2.34
CA LEU A 155 -17.16 -18.79 3.76
C LEU A 155 -18.62 -18.49 4.11
N ALA A 156 -19.20 -17.43 3.54
CA ALA A 156 -20.61 -17.10 3.69
C ALA A 156 -21.52 -18.19 3.08
N ALA A 157 -21.18 -18.68 1.88
CA ALA A 157 -21.87 -19.79 1.23
C ALA A 157 -21.79 -21.08 2.04
N ALA A 158 -20.60 -21.40 2.58
CA ALA A 158 -20.41 -22.54 3.48
C ALA A 158 -21.24 -22.41 4.77
N ALA A 159 -21.35 -21.21 5.35
CA ALA A 159 -22.23 -20.94 6.49
C ALA A 159 -23.71 -21.16 6.15
N LEU A 160 -24.14 -20.82 4.93
CA LEU A 160 -25.51 -21.08 4.45
C LEU A 160 -25.79 -22.57 4.20
N TRP A 161 -24.77 -23.35 3.85
CA TRP A 161 -24.88 -24.79 3.56
C TRP A 161 -24.85 -25.66 4.82
N THR A 162 -23.96 -25.35 5.77
CA THR A 162 -23.76 -26.12 7.01
C THR A 162 -24.95 -26.06 7.98
N THR A 163 -25.79 -25.03 7.85
CA THR A 163 -27.04 -24.90 8.61
C THR A 163 -28.16 -25.88 8.20
N ARG A 164 -27.97 -26.69 7.13
CA ARG A 164 -28.95 -27.70 6.69
C ARG A 164 -28.72 -29.13 7.20
N GLY A 165 -27.63 -29.44 7.91
CA GLY A 165 -27.32 -30.84 8.24
C GLY A 165 -26.56 -31.14 9.53
N GLU A 166 -25.50 -30.41 9.89
CA GLU A 166 -24.67 -30.73 11.05
C GLU A 166 -23.84 -29.51 11.42
N ARG A 167 -23.93 -29.03 12.67
CA ARG A 167 -23.02 -27.98 13.17
C ARG A 167 -21.63 -28.60 13.41
N ARG A 168 -20.89 -28.89 12.34
CA ARG A 168 -19.44 -29.15 12.43
C ARG A 168 -18.76 -27.83 12.78
N GLY A 169 -18.54 -27.61 14.07
CA GLY A 169 -17.70 -26.51 14.54
C GLY A 169 -16.30 -26.68 13.96
N VAL A 170 -15.95 -25.86 12.96
CA VAL A 170 -14.58 -25.81 12.46
C VAL A 170 -13.73 -25.25 13.58
N ARG A 171 -12.87 -26.09 14.16
CA ARG A 171 -11.82 -25.66 15.09
C ARG A 171 -10.69 -25.01 14.28
N ALA A 172 -11.00 -23.91 13.58
CA ALA A 172 -9.96 -23.07 13.00
C ALA A 172 -9.30 -22.31 14.17
N PRO A 173 -7.96 -22.20 14.23
CA PRO A 173 -7.31 -21.30 15.16
C PRO A 173 -7.57 -19.86 14.70
N VAL A 174 -8.75 -19.34 15.05
CA VAL A 174 -9.21 -17.97 14.81
C VAL A 174 -8.12 -16.92 15.02
N PRO A 175 -7.32 -16.95 16.11
CA PRO A 175 -6.26 -15.95 16.27
C PRO A 175 -5.20 -16.02 15.19
N LEU A 176 -4.79 -17.21 14.73
CA LEU A 176 -3.81 -17.35 13.64
C LEU A 176 -4.39 -16.84 12.31
N LEU A 177 -5.67 -17.13 12.05
CA LEU A 177 -6.33 -16.66 10.83
C LEU A 177 -6.56 -15.14 10.86
N ALA A 178 -6.95 -14.59 12.01
CA ALA A 178 -7.07 -13.16 12.19
C ALA A 178 -5.70 -12.47 12.01
N VAL A 179 -4.63 -13.01 12.57
CA VAL A 179 -3.26 -12.50 12.35
C VAL A 179 -2.87 -12.57 10.88
N ALA A 180 -3.15 -13.69 10.20
CA ALA A 180 -2.85 -13.83 8.77
C ALA A 180 -3.66 -12.84 7.92
N VAL A 181 -4.96 -12.70 8.16
CA VAL A 181 -5.82 -11.73 7.46
C VAL A 181 -5.37 -10.30 7.75
N SER A 182 -5.01 -9.97 8.99
CA SER A 182 -4.46 -8.66 9.35
C SER A 182 -3.15 -8.38 8.64
N GLY A 183 -2.21 -9.34 8.60
CA GLY A 183 -0.94 -9.20 7.88
C GLY A 183 -1.14 -8.99 6.38
N LEU A 184 -2.00 -9.80 5.75
CA LEU A 184 -2.38 -9.62 4.35
C LEU A 184 -3.08 -8.27 4.12
N THR A 185 -3.97 -7.86 5.01
CA THR A 185 -4.68 -6.57 4.90
C THR A 185 -3.69 -5.41 4.97
N VAL A 186 -2.76 -5.42 5.92
CA VAL A 186 -1.72 -4.38 6.04
C VAL A 186 -0.84 -4.37 4.80
N PHE A 187 -0.38 -5.53 4.34
CA PHE A 187 0.37 -5.63 3.09
C PHE A 187 -0.42 -5.08 1.90
N GLY A 188 -1.71 -5.40 1.79
CA GLY A 188 -2.59 -4.88 0.75
C GLY A 188 -2.84 -3.38 0.84
N MET A 189 -2.97 -2.81 2.05
CA MET A 189 -3.13 -1.36 2.24
C MET A 189 -1.84 -0.60 1.91
N VAL A 190 -0.68 -1.15 2.28
CA VAL A 190 0.62 -0.60 1.89
C VAL A 190 0.77 -0.69 0.38
N SER A 191 0.53 -1.87 -0.19
CA SER A 191 0.59 -2.10 -1.64
C SER A 191 -0.43 -1.29 -2.43
N ALA A 192 -1.58 -0.92 -1.84
CA ALA A 192 -2.53 -0.03 -2.49
C ALA A 192 -1.88 1.33 -2.77
N GLY A 193 -0.94 1.75 -1.92
CA GLY A 193 -0.16 2.96 -2.13
C GLY A 193 1.24 2.74 -2.74
N SER A 194 1.73 1.50 -2.85
CA SER A 194 3.03 1.16 -3.43
C SER A 194 2.89 0.08 -4.51
N HIS A 195 3.05 0.44 -5.78
CA HIS A 195 3.03 -0.53 -6.87
C HIS A 195 4.36 -1.29 -6.91
N ALA A 196 4.31 -2.63 -6.98
CA ALA A 196 5.48 -3.49 -7.15
C ALA A 196 5.27 -4.41 -8.37
N HIS A 197 6.24 -4.43 -9.27
CA HIS A 197 6.22 -5.24 -10.49
C HIS A 197 6.53 -6.72 -10.19
N ALA A 198 5.71 -7.62 -10.73
CA ALA A 198 6.04 -9.04 -10.83
C ALA A 198 6.76 -9.29 -12.17
N ALA A 199 8.02 -9.72 -12.11
CA ALA A 199 8.85 -10.02 -13.27
C ALA A 199 8.31 -11.21 -14.08
N GLY A 200 7.86 -10.96 -15.31
CA GLY A 200 7.55 -11.96 -16.33
C GLY A 200 8.71 -12.10 -17.31
N ALA A 201 9.30 -13.29 -17.37
CA ALA A 201 10.44 -13.63 -18.22
C ALA A 201 10.14 -13.50 -19.71
N HIS A 202 10.98 -12.78 -20.45
CA HIS A 202 11.00 -12.78 -21.93
C HIS A 202 12.00 -13.82 -22.44
N GLY A 203 11.50 -14.71 -23.31
CA GLY A 203 12.32 -15.58 -24.15
C GLY A 203 12.88 -14.78 -25.34
N ASP A 204 14.13 -15.09 -25.66
CA ASP A 204 14.90 -14.55 -26.77
C ASP A 204 14.24 -14.83 -28.14
N GLU A 205 14.25 -13.85 -29.04
CA GLU A 205 14.61 -14.07 -30.45
C GLU A 205 15.21 -12.80 -31.08
N ALA A 206 16.17 -13.04 -31.96
CA ALA A 206 17.17 -12.12 -32.47
C ALA A 206 16.67 -11.24 -33.63
N VAL A 207 17.14 -9.99 -33.67
CA VAL A 207 16.98 -9.07 -34.81
C VAL A 207 18.21 -9.18 -35.71
N THR A 208 18.00 -9.56 -36.97
CA THR A 208 18.96 -9.41 -38.06
C THR A 208 18.90 -7.99 -38.62
N ALA A 209 20.07 -7.36 -38.74
CA ALA A 209 20.30 -6.01 -39.25
C ALA A 209 20.28 -5.92 -40.79
N ALA A 210 19.82 -4.77 -41.29
CA ALA A 210 20.21 -4.05 -42.53
C ALA A 210 19.48 -2.69 -42.48
N GLY A 211 20.03 -1.51 -42.78
CA GLY A 211 21.25 -1.11 -43.47
C GLY A 211 20.89 -0.09 -44.58
N GLY A 212 21.39 1.14 -44.44
CA GLY A 212 21.50 2.20 -45.48
C GLY A 212 20.27 3.11 -45.65
N ASP A 213 20.37 4.35 -46.15
CA ASP A 213 21.47 5.27 -46.46
C ASP A 213 20.82 6.66 -46.69
N ASP A 214 21.64 7.71 -46.56
CA ASP A 214 21.49 9.14 -46.83
C ASP A 214 20.46 9.64 -47.86
N HIS A 215 19.94 10.88 -47.66
CA HIS A 215 19.82 11.92 -48.69
C HIS A 215 19.56 13.35 -48.15
N HIS A 216 20.04 14.35 -48.91
CA HIS A 216 20.29 15.76 -48.58
C HIS A 216 19.14 16.77 -48.82
N SER A 217 19.32 17.95 -48.18
CA SER A 217 19.14 19.33 -48.69
C SER A 217 17.80 20.09 -48.56
N ALA A 218 17.86 21.12 -47.71
CA ALA A 218 17.50 22.54 -47.87
C ALA A 218 16.45 22.99 -48.90
N GLY A 219 15.49 23.80 -48.42
CA GLY A 219 14.70 24.72 -49.24
C GLY A 219 13.68 25.53 -48.43
N ALA A 220 13.99 26.78 -48.12
CA ALA A 220 13.06 27.75 -47.57
C ALA A 220 12.04 28.20 -48.62
N ALA A 221 10.75 28.19 -48.28
CA ALA A 221 9.72 29.00 -48.94
C ALA A 221 8.61 29.33 -47.95
N ALA A 222 8.45 30.63 -47.71
CA ALA A 222 7.32 31.20 -46.98
C ALA A 222 6.02 30.96 -47.75
N ALA A 223 5.00 30.46 -47.05
CA ALA A 223 3.61 30.55 -47.45
C ALA A 223 2.78 30.82 -46.19
N THR A 224 2.11 31.97 -46.20
CA THR A 224 1.09 32.40 -45.26
C THR A 224 -0.19 31.58 -45.46
N ALA A 225 -0.69 30.93 -44.40
CA ALA A 225 -2.06 30.43 -44.25
C ALA A 225 -2.32 30.42 -42.73
N GLU A 226 -3.09 31.40 -42.24
CA GLU A 226 -4.51 31.26 -41.88
C GLU A 226 -4.70 30.40 -40.62
N HIS A 227 -5.05 31.10 -39.53
CA HIS A 227 -5.40 30.56 -38.23
C HIS A 227 -6.72 29.78 -38.35
N ASP A 228 -6.65 28.47 -38.18
CA ASP A 228 -7.75 27.65 -37.67
C ASP A 228 -7.24 27.01 -36.38
N GLU A 229 -7.81 27.46 -35.26
CA GLU A 229 -7.58 26.91 -33.93
C GLU A 229 -8.47 25.67 -33.79
N ASP A 230 -7.98 24.55 -34.32
CA ASP A 230 -8.40 23.22 -33.86
C ASP A 230 -7.43 22.82 -32.75
N GLU A 231 -7.90 22.90 -31.49
CA GLU A 231 -7.28 22.23 -30.35
C GLU A 231 -7.32 20.72 -30.61
N ALA A 232 -6.32 20.22 -31.33
CA ALA A 232 -5.96 18.82 -31.29
C ALA A 232 -5.45 18.54 -29.88
N HIS A 233 -6.20 17.77 -29.12
CA HIS A 233 -5.68 17.09 -27.95
C HIS A 233 -4.45 16.29 -28.39
N ALA A 234 -3.27 16.82 -28.06
CA ALA A 234 -2.00 16.14 -28.27
C ALA A 234 -2.02 14.87 -27.44
N GLU A 235 -1.72 13.73 -28.08
CA GLU A 235 -1.52 12.50 -27.33
C GLU A 235 -0.28 12.65 -26.43
N PRO A 236 -0.33 12.19 -25.17
CA PRO A 236 0.79 12.33 -24.25
C PRO A 236 2.02 11.67 -24.86
N ALA A 237 3.17 12.35 -24.78
CA ALA A 237 4.44 11.83 -25.23
C ALA A 237 4.68 10.46 -24.56
N VAL A 238 4.60 9.39 -25.35
CA VAL A 238 4.80 8.02 -24.87
C VAL A 238 6.22 7.93 -24.30
N ALA A 239 6.33 7.74 -22.99
CA ALA A 239 7.62 7.62 -22.31
C ALA A 239 8.43 6.48 -22.95
N VAL A 240 9.50 6.81 -23.64
CA VAL A 240 10.43 5.81 -24.19
C VAL A 240 11.17 5.19 -23.00
N PRO A 241 11.12 3.86 -22.80
CA PRO A 241 11.83 3.22 -21.71
C PRO A 241 13.33 3.54 -21.77
N TYR A 242 13.83 4.17 -20.71
CA TYR A 242 15.21 4.62 -20.64
C TYR A 242 16.15 3.45 -20.32
N ASP A 243 17.28 3.39 -21.02
CA ASP A 243 18.36 2.42 -20.79
C ASP A 243 19.71 3.14 -20.73
N PRO A 244 20.31 3.32 -19.54
CA PRO A 244 21.58 4.04 -19.39
C PRO A 244 22.77 3.30 -20.02
N ALA A 245 22.61 2.04 -20.43
CA ALA A 245 23.64 1.30 -21.15
C ALA A 245 23.66 1.61 -22.66
N LYS A 246 22.69 2.37 -23.16
CA LYS A 246 22.61 2.82 -24.57
C LYS A 246 23.06 4.28 -24.69
N PRO A 247 23.39 4.75 -25.91
CA PRO A 247 23.56 6.18 -26.14
C PRO A 247 22.35 6.95 -25.64
N ILE A 248 22.60 8.06 -24.94
CA ILE A 248 21.55 8.98 -24.51
C ILE A 248 21.02 9.68 -25.76
N ASP A 249 19.73 9.54 -26.02
CA ASP A 249 19.02 10.19 -27.12
C ASP A 249 17.61 10.49 -26.63
N LEU A 250 17.32 11.77 -26.41
CA LEU A 250 16.02 12.30 -26.02
C LEU A 250 15.31 13.02 -27.18
N SER A 251 15.72 12.76 -28.42
CA SER A 251 15.09 13.37 -29.59
C SER A 251 13.66 12.83 -29.81
N GLY A 252 12.84 13.65 -30.48
CA GLY A 252 11.50 13.25 -30.90
C GLY A 252 10.37 13.68 -29.96
N THR A 253 10.68 14.34 -28.84
CA THR A 253 9.65 14.99 -28.00
C THR A 253 9.18 16.28 -28.67
N GLU A 254 7.86 16.39 -28.86
CA GLU A 254 7.23 17.60 -29.40
C GLU A 254 7.50 18.81 -28.49
N GLY A 255 7.53 20.03 -29.04
CA GLY A 255 7.76 21.24 -28.24
C GLY A 255 9.19 21.45 -27.71
N VAL A 256 10.05 20.43 -27.72
CA VAL A 256 11.41 20.48 -27.18
C VAL A 256 12.41 21.05 -28.20
N THR A 257 13.14 22.08 -27.79
CA THR A 257 14.22 22.68 -28.60
C THR A 257 15.50 21.83 -28.56
N PRO A 258 16.37 21.90 -29.60
CA PRO A 258 17.67 21.23 -29.57
C PRO A 258 18.53 21.62 -28.37
N GLU A 259 18.46 22.88 -27.93
CA GLU A 259 19.18 23.36 -26.75
C GLU A 259 18.63 22.77 -25.45
N GLN A 260 17.31 22.57 -25.32
CA GLN A 260 16.69 21.89 -24.17
C GLN A 260 17.06 20.41 -24.15
N GLN A 261 16.96 19.73 -25.29
CA GLN A 261 17.41 18.35 -25.43
C GLN A 261 18.88 18.21 -24.99
N ALA A 262 19.79 19.02 -25.54
CA ALA A 262 21.20 18.94 -25.21
C ALA A 262 21.51 19.19 -23.73
N ARG A 263 20.78 20.10 -23.07
CA ARG A 263 20.92 20.35 -21.62
C ARG A 263 20.43 19.16 -20.79
N ALA A 264 19.28 18.59 -21.15
CA ALA A 264 18.72 17.42 -20.49
C ALA A 264 19.64 16.20 -20.65
N GLU A 265 20.10 15.91 -21.86
CA GLU A 265 21.04 14.82 -22.14
C GLU A 265 22.37 15.02 -21.40
N ASN A 266 22.88 16.25 -21.34
CA ASN A 266 24.08 16.57 -20.58
C ASN A 266 23.88 16.33 -19.09
N LEU A 267 22.74 16.70 -18.51
CA LEU A 267 22.42 16.44 -17.10
C LEU A 267 22.42 14.94 -16.79
N ILE A 268 21.86 14.11 -17.68
CA ILE A 268 21.92 12.65 -17.56
C ILE A 268 23.38 12.18 -17.63
N ALA A 269 24.13 12.65 -18.62
CA ALA A 269 25.51 12.21 -18.84
C ALA A 269 26.42 12.53 -17.65
N VAL A 270 26.34 13.75 -17.10
CA VAL A 270 27.13 14.11 -15.91
C VAL A 270 26.70 13.32 -14.69
N THR A 271 25.39 13.07 -14.51
CA THR A 271 24.87 12.28 -13.39
C THR A 271 25.32 10.83 -13.46
N LEU A 272 25.22 10.19 -14.64
CA LEU A 272 25.71 8.82 -14.86
C LEU A 272 27.21 8.68 -14.54
N HIS A 273 28.00 9.73 -14.82
CA HIS A 273 29.42 9.73 -14.57
C HIS A 273 29.79 10.01 -13.10
N GLY A 274 29.18 11.03 -12.50
CA GLY A 274 29.56 11.53 -11.16
C GLY A 274 28.88 10.79 -10.02
N LEU A 275 27.61 10.43 -10.16
CA LEU A 275 26.81 9.90 -9.05
C LEU A 275 27.31 8.56 -8.48
N PRO A 276 27.90 7.62 -9.26
CA PRO A 276 28.38 6.34 -8.74
C PRO A 276 29.40 6.43 -7.59
N GLN A 277 30.03 7.59 -7.37
CA GLN A 277 30.89 7.80 -6.19
C GLN A 277 30.13 7.64 -4.86
N TRP A 278 28.80 7.83 -4.87
CA TRP A 278 27.91 7.71 -3.72
C TRP A 278 27.26 6.33 -3.59
N ALA A 279 27.70 5.33 -4.37
CA ALA A 279 27.05 4.02 -4.42
C ALA A 279 27.03 3.27 -3.07
N ASP A 280 28.02 3.50 -2.21
CA ASP A 280 28.05 2.95 -0.85
C ASP A 280 27.34 3.92 0.12
N PRO A 281 26.21 3.51 0.73
CA PRO A 281 25.49 4.35 1.69
C PRO A 281 26.35 4.79 2.87
N ALA A 282 27.32 3.97 3.31
CA ALA A 282 28.21 4.35 4.40
C ALA A 282 29.12 5.53 4.02
N VAL A 283 29.49 5.65 2.74
CA VAL A 283 30.24 6.81 2.22
C VAL A 283 29.34 8.05 2.20
N ALA A 284 28.09 7.91 1.74
CA ALA A 284 27.13 9.00 1.77
C ALA A 284 26.89 9.50 3.22
N GLU A 285 26.60 8.60 4.16
CA GLU A 285 26.40 8.94 5.57
C GLU A 285 27.62 9.63 6.20
N ALA A 286 28.82 9.14 5.89
CA ALA A 286 30.07 9.77 6.35
C ALA A 286 30.26 11.20 5.82
N ASN A 287 29.60 11.56 4.72
CA ASN A 287 29.61 12.89 4.11
C ASN A 287 28.33 13.70 4.40
N GLY A 288 27.57 13.33 5.43
CA GLY A 288 26.46 14.16 5.94
C GLY A 288 25.09 13.87 5.34
N PHE A 289 24.98 12.88 4.45
CA PHE A 289 23.68 12.40 3.98
C PHE A 289 22.95 11.63 5.09
N GLN A 290 21.64 11.82 5.21
CA GLN A 290 20.81 11.17 6.22
C GLN A 290 19.54 10.62 5.58
N SER A 291 19.24 9.35 5.86
CA SER A 291 17.98 8.72 5.46
C SER A 291 16.77 9.44 6.07
N ILE A 292 15.75 9.68 5.24
CA ILE A 292 14.45 10.16 5.70
C ILE A 292 13.54 9.00 6.16
N GLY A 293 13.98 7.76 6.04
CA GLY A 293 13.31 6.58 6.59
C GLY A 293 12.14 6.07 5.77
N ASP A 294 12.10 6.38 4.48
CA ASP A 294 11.06 5.98 3.54
C ASP A 294 11.35 4.68 2.79
N GLY A 295 12.50 4.04 3.03
CA GLY A 295 12.91 2.78 2.40
C GLY A 295 11.91 1.62 2.42
N ALA A 296 10.85 1.68 3.24
CA ALA A 296 9.75 0.71 3.19
C ALA A 296 8.90 0.80 1.92
N THR A 297 9.03 1.86 1.11
CA THR A 297 8.32 2.05 -0.17
C THR A 297 8.98 1.32 -1.34
N GLY A 298 10.20 0.79 -1.16
CA GLY A 298 11.02 0.21 -2.23
C GLY A 298 12.16 1.11 -2.68
N VAL A 299 12.12 2.39 -2.30
CA VAL A 299 13.24 3.33 -2.45
C VAL A 299 13.45 4.12 -1.15
N GLU A 300 14.69 4.49 -0.86
CA GLU A 300 15.06 5.28 0.31
C GLU A 300 15.83 6.54 -0.10
N HIS A 301 15.34 7.68 0.36
CA HIS A 301 15.96 8.97 0.11
C HIS A 301 16.90 9.33 1.24
N PHE A 302 18.09 9.77 0.85
CA PHE A 302 19.14 10.27 1.73
C PHE A 302 19.39 11.73 1.41
N ILE A 303 19.12 12.62 2.36
CA ILE A 303 19.21 14.07 2.19
C ILE A 303 20.49 14.61 2.83
N ASN A 304 21.19 15.51 2.13
CA ASN A 304 22.26 16.31 2.70
C ASN A 304 21.79 17.75 2.95
N ARG A 305 21.67 18.13 4.22
CA ARG A 305 21.16 19.46 4.61
C ARG A 305 22.14 20.58 4.30
N GLU A 306 23.43 20.33 4.23
CA GLU A 306 24.41 21.37 3.88
C GLU A 306 24.27 21.72 2.40
N ASN A 307 24.21 20.69 1.54
CA ASN A 307 24.01 20.86 0.09
C ASN A 307 22.66 21.51 -0.21
N MET A 308 21.57 21.09 0.45
CA MET A 308 20.25 21.73 0.28
C MET A 308 20.23 23.25 0.54
N ASN A 309 21.17 23.77 1.34
CA ASN A 309 21.20 25.18 1.71
C ASN A 309 22.36 25.95 1.04
N ASP A 310 23.04 25.34 0.07
CA ASP A 310 24.03 26.03 -0.74
C ASP A 310 23.42 26.61 -2.02
N ASP A 311 24.27 27.18 -2.87
CA ASP A 311 23.89 27.79 -4.15
C ASP A 311 24.27 26.90 -5.35
N VAL A 312 24.55 25.61 -5.12
CA VAL A 312 24.88 24.61 -6.14
C VAL A 312 23.65 23.73 -6.34
N ILE A 313 23.28 23.51 -7.60
CA ILE A 313 22.17 22.64 -7.96
C ILE A 313 22.56 21.82 -9.19
N LEU A 314 21.97 20.65 -9.34
CA LEU A 314 22.19 19.78 -10.51
C LEU A 314 23.67 19.34 -10.68
N ASP A 315 24.38 19.19 -9.56
CA ASP A 315 25.78 18.74 -9.52
C ASP A 315 25.89 17.37 -8.84
N PRO A 316 26.28 16.30 -9.56
CA PRO A 316 26.41 14.96 -8.99
C PRO A 316 27.58 14.81 -7.99
N ASP A 317 28.50 15.77 -7.92
CA ASP A 317 29.58 15.77 -6.93
C ASP A 317 29.12 16.30 -5.57
N VAL A 318 28.05 17.11 -5.53
CA VAL A 318 27.46 17.66 -4.29
C VAL A 318 25.93 17.61 -4.30
N PRO A 319 25.29 16.44 -4.54
CA PRO A 319 23.84 16.38 -4.72
C PRO A 319 23.10 16.66 -3.41
N GLU A 320 21.91 17.25 -3.50
CA GLU A 320 21.09 17.55 -2.31
C GLU A 320 20.43 16.27 -1.74
N SER A 321 20.14 15.30 -2.61
CA SER A 321 19.62 14.00 -2.21
C SER A 321 20.05 12.85 -3.12
N LEU A 322 20.22 11.68 -2.51
CA LEU A 322 20.49 10.40 -3.15
C LEU A 322 19.28 9.48 -2.99
N VAL A 323 19.04 8.62 -3.98
CA VAL A 323 17.94 7.65 -3.97
C VAL A 323 18.51 6.24 -4.10
N TYR A 324 18.18 5.38 -3.13
CA TYR A 324 18.61 3.98 -3.11
C TYR A 324 17.41 3.06 -3.25
N ASP A 325 17.46 2.11 -4.18
CA ASP A 325 16.52 0.98 -4.24
C ASP A 325 16.77 0.06 -3.04
N THR A 326 15.67 -0.28 -2.34
CA THR A 326 15.64 -1.14 -1.15
C THR A 326 14.88 -2.44 -1.35
N SER A 327 14.33 -2.68 -2.54
CA SER A 327 13.43 -3.79 -2.85
C SER A 327 14.07 -5.17 -2.67
N ASP A 328 15.37 -5.29 -2.95
CA ASP A 328 16.14 -6.52 -2.84
C ASP A 328 16.79 -6.73 -1.45
N GLY A 329 16.43 -5.91 -0.45
CA GLY A 329 16.94 -6.02 0.92
C GLY A 329 18.36 -5.49 1.14
N GLY A 330 18.96 -4.87 0.13
CA GLY A 330 20.14 -4.00 0.22
C GLY A 330 19.79 -2.58 -0.20
N GLN A 331 20.73 -1.64 -0.11
CA GLN A 331 20.57 -0.28 -0.61
C GLN A 331 21.46 -0.11 -1.84
N ARG A 332 20.84 0.12 -3.00
CA ARG A 332 21.53 0.22 -4.28
C ARG A 332 21.21 1.57 -4.91
N LEU A 333 22.22 2.38 -5.17
CA LEU A 333 22.02 3.73 -5.71
C LEU A 333 21.38 3.68 -7.10
N VAL A 334 20.25 4.38 -7.28
CA VAL A 334 19.45 4.37 -8.52
C VAL A 334 19.18 5.74 -9.12
N ALA A 335 19.23 6.81 -8.33
CA ALA A 335 19.01 8.16 -8.82
C ALA A 335 19.63 9.22 -7.91
N ALA A 336 19.82 10.40 -8.47
CA ALA A 336 19.91 11.65 -7.71
C ALA A 336 18.53 12.28 -7.65
N MET A 337 18.22 12.94 -6.53
CA MET A 337 17.12 13.89 -6.47
C MET A 337 17.73 15.26 -6.16
N TYR A 338 17.88 16.07 -7.21
CA TYR A 338 18.41 17.41 -7.06
C TYR A 338 17.31 18.33 -6.55
N MET A 339 17.69 19.26 -5.69
CA MET A 339 16.78 20.24 -5.09
C MET A 339 17.25 21.65 -5.39
N THR A 340 16.30 22.57 -5.55
CA THR A 340 16.62 24.00 -5.60
C THR A 340 16.74 24.59 -4.19
N THR A 341 17.08 25.87 -4.10
CA THR A 341 17.09 26.59 -2.83
C THR A 341 15.70 26.56 -2.17
N PRO A 342 15.60 26.27 -0.86
CA PRO A 342 14.33 26.23 -0.16
C PRO A 342 13.51 27.51 -0.31
N GLY A 343 12.25 27.37 -0.71
CA GLY A 343 11.32 28.48 -0.90
C GLY A 343 11.34 29.11 -2.30
N LEU A 344 12.17 28.61 -3.23
CA LEU A 344 12.05 28.96 -4.64
C LEU A 344 10.66 28.52 -5.16
N PRO A 345 9.85 29.40 -5.77
CA PRO A 345 8.60 29.01 -6.38
C PRO A 345 8.82 27.98 -7.50
N LEU A 346 7.87 27.07 -7.67
CA LEU A 346 7.97 26.03 -8.70
C LEU A 346 7.98 26.63 -10.12
N GLU A 347 7.39 27.81 -10.30
CA GLU A 347 7.34 28.56 -11.56
C GLU A 347 8.69 29.22 -11.93
N GLU A 348 9.61 29.30 -10.97
CA GLU A 348 10.92 29.95 -11.12
C GLU A 348 12.07 28.95 -11.25
N VAL A 349 11.76 27.64 -11.34
CA VAL A 349 12.77 26.60 -11.52
C VAL A 349 13.51 26.76 -12.86
N PRO A 350 14.79 26.35 -12.93
CA PRO A 350 15.53 26.37 -14.19
C PRO A 350 14.88 25.50 -15.28
N ASP A 351 14.70 26.07 -16.47
CA ASP A 351 14.30 25.31 -17.66
C ASP A 351 15.50 24.51 -18.20
N ILE A 352 15.59 23.25 -17.75
CA ILE A 352 16.64 22.33 -18.17
C ILE A 352 16.30 21.69 -19.52
N GLY A 353 15.14 21.04 -19.64
CA GLY A 353 14.80 20.22 -20.80
C GLY A 353 13.43 20.48 -21.41
N GLY A 354 12.75 21.58 -21.06
CA GLY A 354 11.34 21.76 -21.43
C GLY A 354 10.51 20.55 -20.99
N GLU A 355 9.69 20.04 -21.90
CA GLU A 355 8.81 18.88 -21.68
C GLU A 355 9.55 17.56 -21.38
N LEU A 356 10.89 17.50 -21.51
CA LEU A 356 11.68 16.33 -21.11
C LEU A 356 11.85 16.19 -19.59
N THR A 357 11.74 17.29 -18.86
CA THR A 357 12.12 17.39 -17.44
C THR A 357 10.94 17.86 -16.61
N GLN A 358 10.71 17.27 -15.44
CA GLN A 358 9.66 17.71 -14.54
C GLN A 358 10.18 18.00 -13.14
N TRP A 359 10.06 19.26 -12.75
CA TRP A 359 10.22 19.68 -11.37
C TRP A 359 8.94 19.44 -10.59
N HIS A 360 9.07 19.06 -9.32
CA HIS A 360 7.94 18.89 -8.42
C HIS A 360 8.29 19.31 -7.00
N THR A 361 7.29 19.38 -6.12
CA THR A 361 7.46 19.69 -4.69
C THR A 361 6.68 18.71 -3.84
N HIS A 362 7.14 18.43 -2.62
CA HIS A 362 6.37 17.68 -1.63
C HIS A 362 5.77 18.62 -0.58
N ASN A 363 4.51 18.99 -0.76
CA ASN A 363 3.75 19.80 0.20
C ASN A 363 2.88 18.96 1.15
N ASN A 364 2.94 17.64 1.03
CA ASN A 364 2.12 16.66 1.72
C ASN A 364 2.91 15.84 2.76
N LEU A 365 4.25 15.90 2.75
CA LEU A 365 5.11 15.15 3.66
C LEU A 365 5.33 15.89 4.98
N CYS A 366 5.21 15.16 6.10
CA CYS A 366 5.45 15.65 7.45
C CYS A 366 6.64 14.94 8.08
N TYR A 367 7.57 15.71 8.66
CA TYR A 367 8.85 15.23 9.15
C TYR A 367 8.95 15.30 10.67
N THR A 368 9.72 14.41 11.28
CA THR A 368 10.15 14.54 12.67
C THR A 368 11.23 15.64 12.78
N PRO A 369 11.53 16.15 13.98
CA PRO A 369 12.63 17.11 14.17
C PRO A 369 14.00 16.58 13.69
N GLU A 370 14.17 15.26 13.68
CA GLU A 370 15.36 14.57 13.19
C GLU A 370 15.41 14.47 11.66
N GLY A 371 14.37 14.91 10.94
CA GLY A 371 14.33 14.91 9.48
C GLY A 371 13.88 13.58 8.85
N ARG A 372 13.19 12.72 9.62
CA ARG A 372 12.58 11.49 9.08
C ARG A 372 11.11 11.73 8.73
N ILE A 373 10.57 11.03 7.74
CA ILE A 373 9.14 11.06 7.45
C ILE A 373 8.38 10.46 8.64
N GLY A 374 7.48 11.26 9.21
CA GLY A 374 6.61 10.87 10.32
C GLY A 374 5.14 10.71 9.93
N GLY A 375 4.76 11.13 8.72
CA GLY A 375 3.41 10.98 8.19
C GLY A 375 3.11 11.93 7.04
N LEU A 376 1.83 12.03 6.68
CA LEU A 376 1.32 12.95 5.67
C LEU A 376 0.50 14.07 6.32
N THR A 377 0.29 15.16 5.59
CA THR A 377 -0.63 16.22 5.98
C THR A 377 -2.08 15.74 5.99
N ASP A 378 -2.92 16.33 6.84
CA ASP A 378 -4.37 16.15 6.80
C ASP A 378 -5.01 16.85 5.58
N ALA A 379 -6.34 16.73 5.46
CA ALA A 379 -7.11 17.35 4.37
C ALA A 379 -7.09 18.90 4.39
N GLN A 380 -6.57 19.52 5.45
CA GLN A 380 -6.37 20.96 5.56
C GLN A 380 -4.89 21.34 5.36
N GLY A 381 -4.01 20.37 5.04
CA GLY A 381 -2.59 20.58 4.82
C GLY A 381 -1.74 20.67 6.10
N ASN A 382 -2.28 20.26 7.25
CA ASN A 382 -1.57 20.34 8.54
C ASN A 382 -0.90 19.02 8.90
N CYS A 383 0.27 19.13 9.55
CA CYS A 383 0.95 17.97 10.13
C CYS A 383 0.41 17.62 11.53
N ALA A 384 0.45 16.33 11.86
CA ALA A 384 0.13 15.87 13.21
C ALA A 384 1.05 16.50 14.27
N ALA A 385 0.58 16.59 15.51
CA ALA A 385 1.33 17.23 16.60
C ALA A 385 2.72 16.61 16.79
N GLY A 386 3.75 17.45 16.79
CA GLY A 386 5.16 17.05 16.92
C GLY A 386 5.87 16.80 15.59
N LEU A 387 5.14 16.82 14.46
CA LEU A 387 5.73 16.81 13.13
C LEU A 387 5.80 18.23 12.55
N VAL A 388 6.75 18.43 11.64
CA VAL A 388 6.99 19.69 10.94
C VAL A 388 6.76 19.53 9.45
N LYS A 389 6.13 20.55 8.85
CA LYS A 389 6.04 20.69 7.39
C LYS A 389 7.26 21.50 6.93
N PRO A 390 8.12 20.98 6.03
CA PRO A 390 9.27 21.70 5.55
C PRO A 390 8.83 22.86 4.63
N VAL A 391 9.75 23.77 4.37
CA VAL A 391 9.58 24.77 3.32
C VAL A 391 9.54 24.04 1.98
N GLU A 392 8.56 24.37 1.14
CA GLU A 392 8.46 23.77 -0.20
C GLU A 392 9.73 24.07 -0.99
N THR A 393 10.28 23.01 -1.59
CA THR A 393 11.56 23.04 -2.26
C THR A 393 11.42 22.24 -3.54
N PRO A 394 11.44 22.90 -4.72
CA PRO A 394 11.39 22.20 -5.99
C PRO A 394 12.52 21.19 -6.15
N MET A 395 12.20 20.05 -6.74
CA MET A 395 13.15 18.96 -6.95
C MET A 395 12.92 18.23 -8.27
N ILE A 396 13.97 17.60 -8.78
CA ILE A 396 13.96 16.80 -10.00
C ILE A 396 14.77 15.54 -9.79
N HIS A 397 14.25 14.40 -10.24
CA HIS A 397 14.96 13.13 -10.19
C HIS A 397 15.74 12.91 -11.47
N VAL A 398 16.93 12.32 -11.35
CA VAL A 398 17.74 11.89 -12.49
C VAL A 398 18.19 10.45 -12.25
N TRP A 399 17.58 9.52 -12.99
CA TRP A 399 17.80 8.09 -12.85
C TRP A 399 19.08 7.63 -13.56
N ILE A 400 19.89 6.84 -12.86
CA ILE A 400 21.12 6.22 -13.41
C ILE A 400 20.90 4.75 -13.82
N GLU A 401 19.66 4.30 -13.76
CA GLU A 401 19.21 2.96 -14.11
C GLU A 401 18.06 2.96 -15.11
N LYS A 402 17.73 1.77 -15.61
CA LYS A 402 16.56 1.59 -16.46
C LYS A 402 15.33 2.07 -15.73
N HIS A 403 14.62 2.99 -16.38
CA HIS A 403 13.41 3.56 -15.82
C HIS A 403 12.31 3.56 -16.89
N PRO A 404 11.16 2.90 -16.65
CA PRO A 404 10.11 2.75 -17.66
C PRO A 404 9.54 4.10 -18.11
N CYS A 405 9.63 5.07 -17.22
CA CYS A 405 9.09 6.42 -17.37
C CYS A 405 10.09 7.45 -17.88
N GLY A 406 11.28 7.02 -18.27
CA GLY A 406 12.35 7.91 -18.69
C GLY A 406 13.27 8.37 -17.55
N PRO A 407 14.36 9.07 -17.89
CA PRO A 407 15.44 9.40 -16.96
C PRO A 407 15.09 10.52 -15.97
N PHE A 408 14.05 11.31 -16.24
CA PHE A 408 13.56 12.40 -15.38
C PHE A 408 12.22 12.11 -14.72
N ALA A 409 11.80 10.83 -14.72
CA ALA A 409 10.54 10.42 -14.14
C ALA A 409 10.41 10.93 -12.70
N ALA A 410 9.34 11.65 -12.45
CA ALA A 410 9.01 12.20 -11.16
C ALA A 410 7.99 11.28 -10.46
N LEU A 411 7.94 11.32 -9.13
CA LEU A 411 6.81 10.82 -8.33
C LEU A 411 6.51 9.31 -8.42
N GLU A 412 7.18 8.54 -7.57
CA GLU A 412 6.77 7.15 -7.28
C GLU A 412 6.25 7.02 -5.83
N GLY A 413 5.13 6.32 -5.64
CA GLY A 413 4.64 5.88 -4.33
C GLY A 413 3.79 6.86 -3.48
N ILE A 414 3.60 6.49 -2.20
CA ILE A 414 2.61 7.03 -1.23
C ILE A 414 2.78 8.54 -0.93
N GLY A 415 3.88 9.15 -1.37
CA GLY A 415 4.25 10.53 -1.10
C GLY A 415 4.05 11.50 -2.26
N GLY A 416 3.50 11.08 -3.41
CA GLY A 416 3.40 11.88 -4.65
C GLY A 416 3.21 13.40 -4.45
N GLY A 417 4.12 14.19 -5.01
CA GLY A 417 4.21 15.63 -4.89
C GLY A 417 3.32 16.40 -5.88
N ARG A 418 3.43 17.72 -5.83
CA ARG A 418 2.77 18.68 -6.73
C ARG A 418 3.71 19.07 -7.87
N ILE A 419 3.14 19.18 -9.07
CA ILE A 419 3.76 19.76 -10.28
C ILE A 419 3.09 21.10 -10.60
N LEU A 420 3.57 21.81 -11.63
CA LEU A 420 2.89 23.02 -12.12
C LEU A 420 1.47 22.67 -12.59
N GLU A 421 0.50 23.54 -12.33
CA GLU A 421 -0.92 23.29 -12.68
C GLU A 421 -1.16 23.17 -14.19
N SER A 422 -0.23 23.69 -15.00
CA SER A 422 -0.26 23.63 -16.46
C SER A 422 0.44 22.41 -17.05
N GLU A 423 1.08 21.58 -16.23
CA GLU A 423 1.84 20.42 -16.69
C GLU A 423 1.09 19.12 -16.46
N GLU A 424 1.31 18.16 -17.33
CA GLU A 424 0.95 16.77 -17.10
C GLU A 424 2.09 16.06 -16.36
N ARG A 425 1.76 15.08 -15.51
CA ARG A 425 2.77 14.34 -14.76
C ARG A 425 3.60 13.49 -15.71
N LEU A 426 4.92 13.70 -15.68
CA LEU A 426 5.88 12.83 -16.34
C LEU A 426 6.01 11.57 -15.49
N CYS A 427 5.07 10.67 -15.76
CA CYS A 427 4.95 9.32 -15.24
C CYS A 427 4.57 9.22 -13.75
N ASP A 428 3.28 9.40 -13.48
CA ASP A 428 2.67 8.77 -12.32
C ASP A 428 2.49 7.27 -12.61
N THR A 429 2.78 6.41 -11.64
CA THR A 429 2.46 4.98 -11.77
C THR A 429 0.97 4.69 -11.54
N ALA A 430 0.08 5.70 -11.63
CA ALA A 430 -1.35 5.44 -11.73
C ALA A 430 -1.68 4.85 -13.12
N HIS A 431 -0.84 5.06 -14.14
CA HIS A 431 -1.06 4.56 -15.50
C HIS A 431 0.18 3.92 -16.20
N GLY A 432 1.03 3.22 -15.46
CA GLY A 432 2.11 2.41 -16.05
C GLY A 432 1.59 1.17 -16.80
N ALA A 433 1.58 1.26 -18.14
CA ALA A 433 1.07 0.34 -19.18
C ALA A 433 -0.44 0.41 -19.46
N HIS A 434 -0.79 1.31 -20.39
CA HIS A 434 -1.34 0.91 -21.69
C HIS A 434 -0.47 1.44 -22.82
#